data_AF-A0AAJ5MBS8-F1
#
_entry.id   AF-A0AAJ5MBS8-F1
#
_cell.length_a   1.000
_cell.length_b   1.000
_cell.length_c   1.000
_cell.angle_alpha   90.00
_cell.angle_beta   90.00
_cell.angle_gamma   90.00
#
_symmetry.space_group_name_H-M   'P 1'
#
loop_
_entity.id
_entity.type
_entity.pdbx_description
1 polymer ?
#
loop_
_entity_poly.entity_id
_entity_poly.type
_entity_poly.pdbx_seq_one_letter_code
_entity_poly.pdbx_strand_id
1 'polypeptide(L)'
;MSLPEHPSVLRLYFAAGTRARPSRFLHRLGAPALARHLLHAARRSGIAQAVLLHVDSGYLAGQAQMFHHHPELAHMRHRQCLELIDSQAHLHGFLDAHRDELRDVRAVLLCCCEIR
;
A
#
# COMPACT_ATOMS: atom_id res chain seq x y z
N MET A 1 -28.42 -4.68 18.47
CA MET A 1 -27.07 -5.30 18.50
C MET A 1 -26.48 -5.14 17.12
N SER A 2 -25.43 -4.34 16.96
CA SER A 2 -24.68 -4.28 15.71
C SER A 2 -24.00 -5.63 15.48
N LEU A 3 -24.02 -6.15 14.26
CA LEU A 3 -23.13 -7.25 13.89
C LEU A 3 -21.69 -6.82 14.18
N PRO A 4 -20.81 -7.75 14.63
CA PRO A 4 -19.39 -7.43 14.76
C PRO A 4 -18.89 -6.98 13.38
N GLU A 5 -18.26 -5.80 13.31
CA GLU A 5 -17.65 -5.37 12.07
C GLU A 5 -16.53 -6.36 11.72
N HIS A 6 -16.70 -7.06 10.60
CA HIS A 6 -15.65 -7.95 10.12
C HIS A 6 -14.44 -7.11 9.74
N PRO A 7 -13.22 -7.56 10.11
CA PRO A 7 -12.01 -6.87 9.68
C PRO A 7 -11.96 -6.84 8.14
N SER A 8 -11.47 -5.73 7.62
CA SER A 8 -11.18 -5.53 6.20
C SER A 8 -9.68 -5.50 5.99
N VAL A 9 -9.26 -5.73 4.74
CA VAL A 9 -7.85 -5.71 4.37
C VAL A 9 -7.62 -4.61 3.35
N LEU A 10 -6.73 -3.68 3.65
CA LEU A 10 -6.25 -2.65 2.73
C LEU A 10 -4.85 -3.01 2.23
N ARG A 11 -4.68 -3.14 0.92
CA ARG A 11 -3.38 -3.33 0.26
C ARG A 11 -2.98 -2.10 -0.52
N LEU A 12 -1.77 -1.60 -0.25
CA LEU A 12 -1.16 -0.45 -0.90
C LEU A 12 0.03 -0.90 -1.73
N TYR A 13 -0.10 -0.84 -3.05
CA TYR A 13 0.95 -1.24 -3.98
C TYR A 13 1.75 -0.02 -4.45
N PHE A 14 3.05 -0.05 -4.17
CA PHE A 14 3.97 1.02 -4.55
C PHE A 14 4.59 0.70 -5.91
N ALA A 15 4.41 1.61 -6.87
CA ALA A 15 5.00 1.44 -8.19
C ALA A 15 6.53 1.44 -8.11
N ALA A 16 7.13 0.43 -8.72
CA ALA A 16 8.55 0.39 -9.02
C ALA A 16 8.87 1.50 -10.03
N GLY A 17 9.10 2.71 -9.54
CA GLY A 17 9.87 3.66 -10.30
C GLY A 17 9.19 4.69 -11.18
N THR A 18 7.90 4.94 -10.97
CA THR A 18 7.36 6.22 -11.41
C THR A 18 8.02 7.31 -10.56
N ARG A 19 8.82 8.17 -11.21
CA ARG A 19 9.15 9.46 -10.61
C ARG A 19 7.80 10.12 -10.35
N ALA A 20 7.41 10.28 -9.09
CA ALA A 20 6.26 11.09 -8.74
C ALA A 20 6.38 12.43 -9.47
N ARG A 21 5.34 12.83 -10.20
CA ARG A 21 5.29 14.19 -10.75
C ARG A 21 5.52 15.16 -9.58
N PRO A 22 6.27 16.26 -9.78
CA PRO A 22 6.66 17.12 -8.68
C PRO A 22 5.40 17.75 -8.06
N SER A 23 4.91 17.15 -6.98
CA SER A 23 3.99 17.79 -6.05
C SER A 23 4.83 18.73 -5.20
N ARG A 24 4.37 19.98 -5.08
CA ARG A 24 5.13 21.12 -4.51
C ARG A 24 5.57 20.94 -3.05
N PHE A 25 5.23 19.83 -2.41
CA PHE A 25 5.42 19.62 -0.98
C PHE A 25 6.17 18.36 -0.57
N LEU A 26 6.74 17.56 -1.49
CA LEU A 26 7.59 16.44 -1.10
C LEU A 26 8.88 16.35 -1.90
N HIS A 27 9.99 16.48 -1.18
CA HIS A 27 11.30 16.00 -1.61
C HIS A 27 11.22 14.47 -1.80
N ARG A 28 10.82 14.03 -2.99
CA ARG A 28 11.37 12.87 -3.71
C ARG A 28 11.60 11.61 -2.85
N LEU A 29 10.64 11.20 -2.00
CA LEU A 29 10.70 9.90 -1.35
C LEU A 29 10.48 8.82 -2.40
N GLY A 30 11.44 7.91 -2.54
CA GLY A 30 11.26 6.72 -3.36
C GLY A 30 10.19 5.80 -2.76
N ALA A 31 9.57 4.96 -3.60
CA ALA A 31 8.60 3.95 -3.18
C ALA A 31 8.99 3.17 -1.90
N PRO A 32 10.26 2.75 -1.69
CA PRO A 32 10.66 2.06 -0.47
C PRO A 32 10.61 2.90 0.81
N ALA A 33 10.92 4.20 0.68
CA ALA A 33 10.90 5.11 1.82
C ALA A 33 9.46 5.45 2.21
N LEU A 34 8.56 5.60 1.23
CA LEU A 34 7.14 5.84 1.47
C LEU A 34 6.45 4.65 2.14
N ALA A 35 6.69 3.43 1.67
CA ALA A 35 6.07 2.24 2.28
C ALA A 35 6.49 2.05 3.74
N ARG A 36 7.76 2.32 4.06
CA ARG A 36 8.26 2.28 5.44
C ARG A 36 7.68 3.41 6.29
N HIS A 37 7.56 4.61 5.73
CA HIS A 37 6.90 5.73 6.42
C HIS A 37 5.47 5.37 6.80
N LEU A 38 4.69 4.85 5.84
CA LEU A 38 3.30 4.45 6.07
C LEU A 38 3.16 3.27 7.03
N LEU A 39 4.11 2.33 7.03
CA LEU A 39 4.16 1.26 8.03
C LEU A 39 4.31 1.82 9.46
N HIS A 40 5.18 2.80 9.65
CA HIS A 40 5.31 3.48 10.95
C HIS A 40 4.09 4.33 11.30
N ALA A 41 3.47 4.97 10.31
CA ALA A 41 2.23 5.72 10.51
C ALA A 41 1.09 4.81 10.98
N ALA A 42 0.91 3.65 10.34
CA ALA A 42 -0.10 2.66 10.70
C ALA A 42 0.08 2.15 12.16
N ARG A 43 1.32 1.91 12.58
CA ARG A 43 1.61 1.54 13.97
C ARG A 43 1.22 2.67 14.95
N ARG A 44 1.46 3.93 14.60
CA ARG A 44 1.14 5.08 15.46
C ARG A 44 -0.36 5.37 15.54
N SER A 45 -1.11 5.11 14.47
CA SER A 45 -2.57 5.27 14.46
C SER A 45 -3.29 4.10 15.12
N GLY A 46 -2.58 3.04 15.54
CA GLY A 46 -3.16 1.90 16.22
C GLY A 46 -3.87 0.91 15.30
N ILE A 47 -3.46 0.84 14.02
CA ILE A 47 -3.95 -0.20 13.11
C ILE A 47 -3.66 -1.58 13.70
N ALA A 48 -4.66 -2.45 13.73
CA ALA A 48 -4.59 -3.75 14.40
C ALA A 48 -3.45 -4.64 13.84
N GLN A 49 -3.23 -4.63 12.53
CA GLN A 49 -2.11 -5.33 11.91
C GLN A 49 -1.61 -4.60 10.66
N ALA A 50 -0.28 -4.55 10.50
CA ALA A 50 0.38 -3.99 9.32
C ALA A 50 1.57 -4.87 8.90
N VAL A 51 1.67 -5.21 7.61
CA VAL A 51 2.72 -6.07 7.05
C VAL A 51 3.29 -5.44 5.78
N LEU A 52 4.61 -5.36 5.68
CA LEU A 52 5.29 -4.94 4.45
C LEU A 52 5.77 -6.17 3.68
N LEU A 53 5.13 -6.44 2.55
CA LEU A 53 5.41 -7.55 1.64
C LEU A 53 6.29 -7.08 0.48
N HIS A 54 7.25 -7.92 0.09
CA HIS A 54 8.01 -7.76 -1.14
C HIS A 54 7.32 -8.56 -2.24
N VAL A 55 7.12 -7.96 -3.40
CA VAL A 55 6.44 -8.61 -4.54
C VAL A 55 7.47 -8.99 -5.59
N ASP A 56 7.62 -10.30 -5.80
CA ASP A 56 8.62 -10.86 -6.71
C ASP A 56 8.25 -10.69 -8.19
N SER A 57 6.96 -10.73 -8.53
CA SER A 57 6.46 -10.54 -9.88
C SER A 57 5.00 -10.11 -9.90
N GLY A 58 4.57 -9.42 -10.94
CA GLY A 58 3.17 -9.05 -11.12
C GLY A 58 2.97 -8.03 -12.22
N TYR A 59 1.71 -7.66 -12.46
CA TYR A 59 1.32 -6.59 -13.37
C TYR A 59 0.25 -5.73 -12.70
N LEU A 60 0.19 -4.45 -13.06
CA LEU A 60 -0.91 -3.56 -12.66
C LEU A 60 -1.56 -3.06 -13.94
N ALA A 61 -2.89 -3.14 -14.01
CA ALA A 61 -3.65 -2.53 -15.11
C ALA A 61 -3.27 -1.04 -15.23
N GLY A 62 -2.98 -0.59 -16.45
CA GLY A 62 -2.45 0.75 -16.71
C GLY A 62 -0.92 0.86 -16.70
N GLN A 63 -0.19 -0.23 -16.44
CA GLN A 63 1.26 -0.33 -16.65
C GLN A 63 1.55 -1.22 -17.86
N ALA A 64 2.43 -0.76 -18.73
CA ALA A 64 2.70 -1.39 -20.03
C ALA A 64 3.49 -2.71 -19.96
N GLN A 65 4.07 -3.06 -18.81
CA GLN A 65 4.96 -4.21 -18.69
C GLN A 65 4.63 -5.06 -17.46
N MET A 66 4.82 -6.38 -17.60
CA MET A 66 4.93 -7.30 -16.47
C MET A 66 6.28 -7.07 -15.77
N PHE A 67 6.30 -7.20 -14.45
CA PHE A 67 7.51 -7.07 -13.66
C PHE A 67 7.97 -8.46 -13.24
N HIS A 68 9.23 -8.76 -13.52
CA HIS A 68 9.90 -9.98 -13.10
C HIS A 68 11.11 -9.63 -12.24
N HIS A 69 11.24 -10.29 -11.10
CA HIS A 69 12.47 -10.23 -10.31
C HIS A 69 13.58 -10.97 -11.05
N HIS A 70 14.59 -10.24 -11.52
CA HIS A 70 15.84 -10.83 -11.97
C HIS A 70 16.82 -10.84 -10.79
N PRO A 71 17.14 -12.01 -10.20
CA PRO A 71 18.03 -12.11 -9.05
C PRO A 71 19.44 -11.57 -9.33
N GLU A 72 19.83 -11.49 -10.61
CA GLU A 72 21.13 -10.99 -11.07
C GLU A 72 21.19 -9.44 -11.20
N LEU A 73 20.03 -8.77 -11.10
CA LEU A 73 19.87 -7.31 -11.18
C LEU A 73 19.09 -6.76 -9.96
N ALA A 74 19.36 -7.33 -8.77
CA ALA A 74 18.65 -7.11 -7.50
C ALA A 74 18.53 -5.63 -7.02
N HIS A 75 19.14 -4.67 -7.72
CA HIS A 75 19.03 -3.23 -7.44
C HIS A 75 17.90 -2.53 -8.20
N MET A 76 17.18 -3.22 -9.09
CA MET A 76 16.13 -2.60 -9.89
C MET A 76 14.73 -2.84 -9.31
N ARG A 77 14.37 -1.97 -8.37
CA ARG A 77 12.99 -1.55 -8.05
C ARG A 77 12.03 -2.70 -7.66
N HIS A 78 12.24 -3.24 -6.47
CA HIS A 78 11.27 -4.11 -5.81
C HIS A 78 9.96 -3.36 -5.57
N ARG A 79 8.86 -3.92 -6.07
CA ARG A 79 7.52 -3.43 -5.73
C ARG A 79 7.20 -3.87 -4.33
N GLN A 80 6.80 -2.92 -3.51
CA GLN A 80 6.36 -3.21 -2.16
C GLN A 80 4.83 -3.20 -2.11
N CYS A 81 4.28 -4.04 -1.26
CA CYS A 81 2.88 -4.02 -0.88
C CYS A 81 2.82 -3.81 0.64
N LEU A 82 2.19 -2.73 1.09
CA LEU A 82 1.83 -2.56 2.49
C LEU A 82 0.41 -3.08 2.68
N GLU A 83 0.25 -4.12 3.48
CA GLU A 83 -1.04 -4.68 3.85
C GLU A 83 -1.40 -4.22 5.26
N LEU A 84 -2.62 -3.69 5.43
CA LEU A 84 -3.20 -3.24 6.68
C LEU A 84 -4.49 -4.02 6.93
N ILE A 85 -4.72 -4.50 8.15
CA ILE A 85 -5.95 -5.19 8.54
C ILE A 85 -6.55 -4.47 9.75
N ASP A 86 -7.79 -4.00 9.61
CA ASP A 86 -8.55 -3.31 10.66
C ASP A 86 -10.04 -3.23 10.26
N SER A 87 -10.87 -2.58 11.07
CA SER A 87 -12.20 -2.12 10.70
C SER A 87 -12.16 -1.23 9.44
N GLN A 88 -13.22 -1.32 8.62
CA GLN A 88 -13.30 -0.53 7.40
C GLN A 88 -13.22 0.97 7.69
N ALA A 89 -13.88 1.46 8.73
CA ALA A 89 -13.84 2.86 9.14
C ALA A 89 -12.42 3.34 9.46
N HIS A 90 -11.63 2.55 10.20
CA HIS A 90 -10.26 2.92 10.54
C HIS A 90 -9.34 2.94 9.31
N LEU A 91 -9.52 1.99 8.39
CA LEU A 91 -8.78 1.96 7.12
C LEU A 91 -9.11 3.16 6.22
N HIS A 92 -10.38 3.58 6.15
CA HIS A 92 -10.75 4.80 5.43
C HIS A 92 -10.14 6.05 6.08
N GLY A 93 -10.20 6.17 7.41
CA GLY A 93 -9.57 7.27 8.12
C GLY A 93 -8.06 7.34 7.87
N PHE A 94 -7.39 6.19 7.79
CA PHE A 94 -5.98 6.11 7.43
C PHE A 94 -5.72 6.60 5.99
N LEU A 95 -6.54 6.18 5.02
CA LEU A 95 -6.42 6.64 3.63
C LEU A 95 -6.61 8.15 3.51
N ASP A 96 -7.59 8.72 4.21
CA ASP A 96 -7.88 10.16 4.16
C ASP A 96 -6.74 10.99 4.78
N ALA A 97 -6.21 10.54 5.91
CA ALA A 97 -5.08 11.20 6.59
C ALA A 97 -3.80 11.23 5.73
N HIS A 98 -3.62 10.23 4.86
CA HIS A 98 -2.43 10.08 4.00
C HIS A 98 -2.72 10.29 2.51
N ARG A 99 -3.88 10.86 2.15
CA ARG A 99 -4.36 11.00 0.75
C ARG A 99 -3.33 11.62 -0.20
N ASP A 100 -2.58 12.60 0.27
CA ASP A 100 -1.64 13.36 -0.55
C ASP A 100 -0.38 12.52 -0.83
N GLU A 101 0.03 11.68 0.12
CA GLU A 101 1.15 10.74 -0.01
C GLU A 101 0.78 9.54 -0.90
N LEU A 102 -0.51 9.16 -0.92
CA LEU A 102 -1.02 7.99 -1.63
C LEU A 102 -1.37 8.25 -3.11
N ARG A 103 -1.12 9.46 -3.62
CA ARG A 103 -1.53 9.88 -4.98
C ARG A 103 -1.06 8.95 -6.11
N ASP A 104 0.14 8.37 -5.98
CA ASP A 104 0.74 7.45 -6.96
C ASP A 104 0.78 6.00 -6.47
N VAL A 105 0.02 5.69 -5.41
CA VAL A 105 -0.08 4.36 -4.78
C VAL A 105 -1.41 3.73 -5.19
N ARG A 106 -1.38 2.46 -5.62
CA ARG A 106 -2.63 1.75 -5.90
C ARG A 106 -3.15 1.14 -4.59
N ALA A 107 -4.30 1.63 -4.13
CA ALA A 107 -5.02 1.07 -3.00
C ALA A 107 -6.07 0.04 -3.45
N VAL A 108 -6.15 -1.08 -2.74
CA VAL A 108 -7.18 -2.12 -2.91
C VAL A 108 -7.74 -2.45 -1.54
N LEU A 109 -9.04 -2.22 -1.35
CA LEU A 109 -9.75 -2.60 -0.13
C LEU A 109 -10.52 -3.89 -0.39
N LEU A 110 -10.26 -4.91 0.42
CA LEU A 110 -10.98 -6.18 0.44
C LEU A 110 -11.83 -6.22 1.70
N CYS A 111 -13.15 -6.19 1.54
CA CYS A 111 -14.10 -6.38 2.63
C CYS A 111 -14.33 -7.89 2.80
N CYS A 112 -14.21 -8.39 4.03
CA CYS A 112 -14.61 -9.76 4.33
C CYS A 112 -16.10 -9.94 4.09
N CYS A 113 -16.46 -10.94 3.29
CA CYS A 113 -17.83 -11.45 3.23
C CYS A 113 -17.95 -12.71 4.11
N GLU A 114 -19.07 -12.85 4.81
CA GLU A 114 -19.43 -14.14 5.40
C GLU A 114 -19.79 -15.09 4.25
N ILE A 115 -19.15 -16.26 4.22
CA ILE A 115 -19.66 -17.39 3.45
C ILE A 115 -20.74 -18.03 4.33
N ARG A 116 -22.00 -17.92 3.91
CA ARG A 116 -23.14 -18.59 4.54
C ARG A 116 -23.43 -19.91 3.86
#